data_AF-A0A957GXN0-F1
#
_entry.id   AF-A0A957GXN0-F1
#
_cell.length_a   1.000
_cell.length_b   1.000
_cell.length_c   1.000
_cell.angle_alpha   90.00
_cell.angle_beta   90.00
_cell.angle_gamma   90.00
#
_symmetry.space_group_name_H-M   'P 1'
#
loop_
_entity.id
_entity.type
_entity.pdbx_description
1 polymer ?
#
loop_
_entity_poly.entity_id
_entity_poly.type
_entity_poly.pdbx_seq_one_letter_code
_entity_poly.pdbx_strand_id
1 'polypeptide(L)' 'MDPYESHSFIVKIWLEESVEEADEAAWRGHITHVPSQERRYLNTLDDIIDFVGPYLERLGVKPGAYHRTRLKPSRPNPD' A
#
# COMPACT_ATOMS: atom_id res chain seq x y z
N MET A 1 19.46 -20.58 -12.01
CA MET A 1 19.02 -19.31 -12.62
C MET A 1 17.51 -19.33 -12.55
N ASP A 2 16.90 -18.42 -11.83
CA ASP A 2 15.44 -18.34 -11.77
C ASP A 2 14.96 -17.94 -13.18
N PRO A 3 14.08 -18.72 -13.85
CA PRO A 3 13.68 -18.44 -15.23
C PRO A 3 12.81 -17.18 -15.37
N TYR A 4 12.48 -16.52 -14.26
CA TYR A 4 11.63 -15.34 -14.23
C TYR A 4 12.34 -14.16 -13.53
N GLU A 5 12.32 -12.99 -14.17
CA GLU A 5 12.67 -11.73 -13.50
C GLU A 5 11.58 -11.43 -12.45
N SER A 6 11.89 -11.70 -11.18
CA SER A 6 10.99 -11.49 -10.07
C SER A 6 11.36 -10.24 -9.27
N HIS A 7 10.34 -9.50 -8.84
CA HIS A 7 10.45 -8.39 -7.91
C HIS A 7 9.70 -8.71 -6.64
N SER A 8 10.36 -8.51 -5.49
CA SER A 8 9.79 -8.78 -4.17
C SER A 8 9.67 -7.48 -3.38
N PHE A 9 8.54 -7.33 -2.70
CA PHE A 9 8.22 -6.16 -1.91
C PHE A 9 7.78 -6.58 -0.51
N ILE A 10 8.22 -5.85 0.52
CA ILE A 10 7.74 -5.99 1.89
C ILE A 10 6.99 -4.72 2.27
N VAL A 11 5.71 -4.87 2.61
CA VAL A 11 4.88 -3.79 3.14
C VAL A 11 4.71 -4.00 4.64
N LYS A 12 5.03 -2.97 5.43
CA LYS A 12 4.73 -2.93 6.87
C LYS A 12 3.69 -1.84 7.11
N ILE A 13 2.67 -2.13 7.91
CA ILE A 13 1.58 -1.23 8.27
C ILE A 13 1.40 -1.29 9.78
N TRP A 14 1.16 -0.15 10.42
CA TRP A 14 0.86 -0.02 11.84
C TRP A 14 -0.11 1.14 12.07
N LEU A 15 -0.81 1.13 13.20
CA LEU A 15 -1.63 2.26 13.63
C LEU A 15 -0.74 3.26 14.39
N GLU A 16 -0.95 4.53 14.14
CA GLU A 16 -0.44 5.60 15.01
C GLU A 16 -1.49 5.81 16.11
N GLU A 17 -1.14 5.52 17.36
CA GLU A 17 -2.07 5.71 18.49
C GLU A 17 -2.36 7.21 18.64
N SER A 18 -3.59 7.62 18.31
CA SER A 18 -4.08 8.98 18.57
C SER A 18 -4.32 9.12 20.08
N VAL A 19 -3.55 10.01 20.72
CA VAL A 19 -3.57 10.21 22.19
C VAL A 19 -4.85 10.87 22.69
N GLU A 20 -5.68 11.45 21.82
CA GLU A 20 -6.85 12.23 22.24
C GLU A 20 -8.12 11.81 21.49
N GLU A 21 -9.19 11.67 22.26
CA GLU A 21 -10.54 11.33 21.85
C GLU A 21 -11.00 12.20 20.68
N ALA A 22 -11.33 11.55 19.56
CA ALA A 22 -11.96 12.03 18.32
C ALA A 22 -11.05 11.99 17.08
N ASP A 23 -11.64 11.43 16.02
CA ASP A 23 -11.21 11.35 14.63
C ASP A 23 -10.21 10.25 14.20
N GLU A 24 -10.80 9.25 13.53
CA GLU A 24 -10.24 8.27 12.59
C GLU A 24 -8.82 7.73 12.83
N ALA A 25 -8.71 6.44 13.15
CA ALA A 25 -7.42 5.74 13.27
C ALA A 25 -6.53 5.96 12.04
N ALA A 26 -5.46 6.74 12.22
CA ALA A 26 -4.46 6.99 11.19
C ALA A 26 -3.48 5.81 11.14
N TRP A 27 -3.42 5.12 10.01
CA TRP A 27 -2.40 4.11 9.78
C TRP A 27 -1.18 4.74 9.11
N ARG A 28 -0.02 4.18 9.43
CA ARG A 28 1.25 4.47 8.78
C ARG A 28 1.78 3.19 8.18
N GLY A 29 2.58 3.33 7.13
CA GLY A 29 3.25 2.18 6.56
C GLY A 29 4.55 2.54 5.89
N HIS A 30 5.26 1.52 5.47
CA HIS A 30 6.33 1.66 4.49
C HIS A 30 6.39 0.42 3.59
N ILE A 31 6.77 0.62 2.33
CA ILE A 31 7.10 -0.44 1.38
C ILE A 31 8.61 -0.46 1.17
N THR A 32 9.19 -1.66 1.01
CA THR A 32 10.60 -1.85 0.67
C THR A 32 10.72 -2.82 -0.50
N HIS A 33 11.41 -2.42 -1.58
CA HIS A 33 11.77 -3.32 -2.68
C HIS A 33 13.00 -4.12 -2.28
N VAL A 34 12.85 -5.43 -2.09
CA VAL A 34 13.86 -6.31 -1.49
C VAL A 34 15.19 -6.32 -2.26
N PRO A 35 15.22 -6.51 -3.59
CA PRO A 35 16.47 -6.48 -4.35
C PRO A 35 17.26 -5.16 -4.26
N SER A 36 16.58 -4.01 -4.37
CA SER A 36 17.24 -2.69 -4.38
C SER A 36 17.46 -2.08 -3.00
N GLN A 37 16.73 -2.58 -1.99
CA GLN A 37 16.61 -1.98 -0.66
C GLN A 37 15.96 -0.57 -0.63
N GLU A 38 15.45 -0.07 -1.75
CA GLU A 38 14.66 1.18 -1.79
C GLU A 38 13.45 1.06 -0.86
N ARG A 39 13.25 2.07 -0.01
CA ARG A 39 12.13 2.16 0.93
C ARG A 39 11.36 3.46 0.73
N ARG A 40 10.03 3.38 0.77
CA ARG A 40 9.13 4.53 0.74
C ARG A 40 8.09 4.44 1.86
N TYR A 41 7.86 5.54 2.56
CA TYR A 41 6.75 5.65 3.52
C TYR A 41 5.41 5.76 2.80
N LEU A 42 4.37 5.20 3.41
CA LEU A 42 3.02 5.12 2.88
C LEU A 42 2.09 5.94 3.79
N ASN A 43 1.33 6.82 3.16
CA ASN A 43 0.20 7.55 3.73
C ASN A 43 -1.13 7.05 3.17
N THR A 44 -1.11 6.43 1.98
CA THR A 44 -2.27 5.86 1.32
C THR A 44 -1.96 4.48 0.73
N LEU A 45 -3.00 3.72 0.37
CA LEU A 45 -2.82 2.48 -0.40
C LEU A 45 -2.40 2.77 -1.85
N ASP A 46 -2.72 3.95 -2.38
CA ASP A 46 -2.33 4.37 -3.73
C ASP A 46 -0.80 4.52 -3.80
N ASP A 47 -0.14 4.90 -2.71
CA ASP A 47 1.32 4.97 -2.61
C ASP A 47 2.00 3.61 -2.87
N ILE A 48 1.32 2.49 -2.59
CA ILE A 48 1.81 1.13 -2.91
C ILE A 48 1.75 0.91 -4.41
N ILE A 49 0.63 1.30 -5.04
CA ILE A 49 0.44 1.18 -6.49
C ILE A 49 1.49 2.03 -7.21
N ASP A 50 1.69 3.28 -6.79
CA ASP A 50 2.69 4.18 -7.36
C ASP A 50 4.12 3.66 -7.18
N PHE A 51 4.39 2.90 -6.12
CA PHE A 51 5.70 2.28 -5.90
C PHE A 51 5.91 1.04 -6.77
N VAL A 52 4.90 0.18 -6.92
CA VAL A 52 4.99 -1.10 -7.65
C VAL A 52 4.83 -0.92 -9.17
N GLY A 53 4.01 0.04 -9.61
CA GLY A 53 3.68 0.29 -11.02
C GLY A 53 4.89 0.34 -11.95
N PRO A 54 5.94 1.14 -11.66
CA PRO A 54 7.13 1.20 -12.51
C PRO A 54 7.87 -0.13 -12.68
N TYR A 55 7.77 -1.05 -11.72
CA TYR A 55 8.35 -2.40 -11.84
C TYR A 55 7.53 -3.26 -12.80
N LEU A 56 6.20 -3.16 -12.78
CA LEU A 56 5.32 -3.84 -13.72
C LEU A 56 5.51 -3.33 -15.15
N GLU A 57 5.65 -2.02 -15.33
CA GLU A 57 5.89 -1.40 -16.65
C GLU A 57 7.21 -1.87 -17.26
N ARG A 58 8.27 -2.01 -16.45
CA ARG A 58 9.55 -2.58 -16.90
C ARG A 58 9.44 -4.03 -17.35
N LEU A 59 8.51 -4.79 -16.77
CA LEU A 59 8.17 -6.15 -17.20
C LEU A 59 7.20 -6.17 -18.41
N GLY A 60 6.86 -5.02 -18.99
CA GLY A 60 5.97 -4.91 -20.14
C GLY A 60 4.47 -5.03 -19.80
N VAL A 61 4.11 -5.01 -18.51
CA VAL A 61 2.74 -5.08 -18.04
C VAL A 61 2.22 -3.66 -17.81
N LYS A 62 1.07 -3.33 -18.42
CA LYS A 62 0.35 -2.09 -18.08
C LYS A 62 -0.35 -2.28 -16.74
N PRO A 63 -0.06 -1.46 -15.70
CA PRO A 63 -0.82 -1.50 -14.47
C PRO A 63 -2.29 -1.24 -14.81
N GLY A 64 -3.19 -2.19 -14.48
CA GLY A 64 -4.62 -2.04 -14.74
C GLY A 64 -5.21 -0.86 -13.96
N ALA A 65 -6.45 -0.47 -14.27
CA ALA A 65 -7.16 0.52 -13.46
C ALA A 65 -7.42 -0.06 -12.06
N TYR A 66 -6.65 0.37 -11.05
CA TYR A 66 -6.92 0.03 -9.67
C TYR A 66 -8.09 0.88 -9.18
N HIS A 67 -9.28 0.28 -9.12
CA HIS A 67 -10.46 0.99 -8.63
C HIS A 67 -10.42 1.11 -7.11
N ARG A 68 -10.46 2.35 -6.65
CA ARG A 68 -10.70 2.73 -5.26
C ARG A 68 -12.07 2.23 -4.84
N THR A 69 -12.17 1.06 -4.20
CA THR A 69 -13.35 0.78 -3.39
C THR A 69 -13.28 1.70 -2.19
N ARG A 70 -14.03 2.82 -2.23
CA ARG A 70 -14.41 3.48 -0.98
C ARG A 70 -15.16 2.43 -0.19
N LEU A 71 -14.50 1.79 0.78
CA LEU A 71 -15.21 1.16 1.88
C LEU A 71 -15.99 2.30 2.54
N LYS A 72 -17.30 2.39 2.26
CA LYS A 72 -18.17 3.25 3.03
C LYS A 72 -18.03 2.79 4.49
N PRO A 73 -17.76 3.67 5.46
CA PRO A 73 -17.82 3.28 6.85
C PRO A 73 -19.20 2.69 7.08
N SER A 74 -19.23 1.42 7.48
CA SER A 74 -20.44 0.75 7.96
C SER A 74 -20.97 1.59 9.11
N ARG A 75 -22.13 2.21 8.93
CA ARG A 75 -22.84 2.88 10.03
C ARG A 75 -23.04 1.85 11.15
N PRO A 76 -22.82 2.22 12.42
CA PRO A 76 -23.20 1.34 13.52
C PRO A 76 -24.71 1.07 13.43
N ASN A 77 -25.08 -0.19 13.63
CA ASN A 77 -26.48 -0.62 13.71
C ASN A 77 -27.12 0.09 14.92
N PRO A 78 -28.26 0.79 14.77
CA PRO A 78 -29.01 1.24 15.94
C PRO A 78 -29.65 0.01 16.62
N ASP A 79 -29.61 0.00 17.95
CA ASP A 79 -30.25 -1.00 18.81
C ASP A 79 -31.76 -1.11 18.57
#